data_AF-B9TD48-F1
#
_entry.id   AF-B9TD48-F1
#
_cell.length_a   1.000
_cell.length_b   1.000
_cell.length_c   1.000
_cell.angle_alpha   90.00
_cell.angle_beta   90.00
_cell.angle_gamma   90.00
#
_symmetry.space_group_name_H-M   'P 1'
#
loop_
_entity.id
_entity.type
_entity.pdbx_description
1 polymer ?
#
loop_
_entity_poly.entity_id
_entity_poly.type
_entity_poly.pdbx_seq_one_letter_code
_entity_poly.pdbx_strand_id
1 'polypeptide(L)'
;MPGDALGDWWRETVSSFRAVTGADREMERFVVYKNFPREVLDMSASRYWVRQILMYLGAPNEWFTEPEEARPQLDERLKLRVLQPATDGTLRGIFDNLVALKANWTNDQAAHAQHLVAALAVERLELSVFGFKVNGISLIAKNPTVAHVITDATDVLRLAAALSEQDVTLRENVKFKRFKRADRRKLLAALEATNNLVDDVAQRAELFKKLFAQLHPGDYGFERVKHVYDGLYKGTLLTYSAKVEAALRAKDAAVFDLLSTRPGDFARRLHHLHSVFGQKAVEAFSKCCRSCRRSCC
;
A
#
# COMPACT_ATOMS: atom_id res chain seq x y z
N MET A 1 -33.98 10.49 -28.53
CA MET A 1 -33.70 9.12 -29.00
C MET A 1 -32.46 8.60 -28.26
N PRO A 2 -32.27 7.29 -28.05
CA PRO A 2 -31.05 6.75 -27.42
C PRO A 2 -29.73 7.21 -28.08
N GLY A 3 -29.79 7.59 -29.37
CA GLY A 3 -28.66 8.15 -30.12
C GLY A 3 -28.21 9.56 -29.68
N ASP A 4 -29.11 10.38 -29.14
CA ASP A 4 -28.77 11.75 -28.72
C ASP A 4 -27.94 11.74 -27.43
N ALA A 5 -28.41 10.98 -26.42
CA ALA A 5 -27.71 10.81 -25.15
C ALA A 5 -26.35 10.12 -25.31
N LEU A 6 -26.24 9.14 -26.22
CA LEU A 6 -24.96 8.51 -26.54
C LEU A 6 -24.03 9.50 -27.26
N GLY A 7 -24.57 10.33 -28.15
CA GLY A 7 -23.83 11.39 -28.83
C GLY A 7 -23.30 12.45 -27.86
N ASP A 8 -24.10 12.85 -26.89
CA ASP A 8 -23.71 13.76 -25.82
C ASP A 8 -22.59 13.16 -24.96
N TRP A 9 -22.80 11.95 -24.46
CA TRP A 9 -21.78 11.23 -23.69
C TRP A 9 -20.45 11.10 -24.45
N TRP A 10 -20.50 10.76 -25.74
CA TRP A 10 -19.30 10.65 -26.57
C TRP A 10 -18.61 12.00 -26.73
N ARG A 11 -19.35 13.08 -26.99
CA ARG A 11 -18.78 14.43 -27.11
C ARG A 11 -18.08 14.87 -25.82
N GLU A 12 -18.64 14.53 -24.67
CA GLU A 12 -18.05 14.85 -23.37
C GLU A 12 -16.81 14.00 -23.06
N THR A 13 -16.79 12.73 -23.47
CA THR A 13 -15.76 11.77 -23.06
C THR A 13 -14.59 11.65 -24.06
N VAL A 14 -14.83 11.92 -25.35
CA VAL A 14 -13.84 11.70 -26.42
C VAL A 14 -12.54 12.47 -26.21
N SER A 15 -12.61 13.68 -25.62
CA SER A 15 -11.43 14.48 -25.31
C SER A 15 -10.55 13.78 -24.27
N SER A 16 -11.15 13.25 -23.21
CA SER A 16 -10.45 12.47 -22.18
C SER A 16 -9.87 11.19 -22.76
N PHE A 17 -10.59 10.47 -23.62
CA PHE A 17 -10.06 9.28 -24.28
C PHE A 17 -8.87 9.62 -25.18
N ARG A 18 -8.94 10.69 -25.98
CA ARG A 18 -7.82 11.13 -26.81
C ARG A 18 -6.60 11.46 -25.98
N ALA A 19 -6.77 12.14 -24.85
CA ALA A 19 -5.68 12.44 -23.93
C ALA A 19 -5.02 11.18 -23.34
N VAL A 20 -5.84 10.18 -22.96
CA VAL A 20 -5.33 8.91 -22.41
C VAL A 20 -4.62 8.08 -23.47
N THR A 21 -5.13 8.04 -24.70
CA THR A 21 -4.49 7.30 -25.80
C THR A 21 -3.35 8.08 -26.48
N GLY A 22 -3.15 9.36 -26.13
CA GLY A 22 -2.22 10.27 -26.80
C GLY A 22 -2.65 10.66 -28.21
N ALA A 23 -3.90 10.43 -28.59
CA ALA A 23 -4.45 10.79 -29.91
C ALA A 23 -4.76 12.29 -30.04
N ASP A 24 -4.67 13.03 -28.94
CA ASP A 24 -4.64 14.49 -28.91
C ASP A 24 -3.25 15.07 -29.21
N ARG A 25 -2.20 14.24 -29.16
CA ARG A 25 -0.83 14.66 -29.50
C ARG A 25 -0.63 14.53 -31.00
N GLU A 26 -0.16 15.59 -31.64
CA GLU A 26 0.23 15.62 -33.05
C GLU A 26 1.55 14.84 -33.29
N MET A 27 1.60 13.57 -32.87
CA MET A 27 2.80 12.72 -32.90
C MET A 27 3.35 12.56 -34.33
N GLU A 28 2.48 12.62 -35.33
CA GLU A 28 2.83 12.55 -36.76
C GLU A 28 3.90 13.58 -37.15
N ARG A 29 3.92 14.77 -36.53
CA ARG A 29 4.94 15.80 -36.81
C ARG A 29 6.35 15.42 -36.37
N PHE A 30 6.46 14.51 -35.40
CA PHE A 30 7.74 14.08 -34.83
C PHE A 30 8.22 12.76 -35.43
N VAL A 31 7.42 12.10 -36.27
CA VAL A 31 7.82 10.87 -36.96
C VAL A 31 8.75 11.21 -38.12
N VAL A 32 10.00 10.80 -38.00
CA VAL A 32 11.03 11.04 -39.02
C VAL A 32 10.92 10.05 -40.18
N TYR A 33 10.79 8.76 -39.88
CA TYR A 33 10.61 7.72 -40.90
C TYR A 33 9.12 7.46 -41.13
N LYS A 34 8.55 8.13 -42.14
CA LYS A 34 7.11 8.07 -42.43
C LYS A 34 6.69 6.71 -42.99
N ASN A 35 7.62 5.98 -43.62
CA ASN A 35 7.35 4.69 -44.26
C ASN A 35 7.98 3.52 -43.49
N PHE A 36 8.05 3.63 -42.15
CA PHE A 36 8.52 2.55 -41.27
C PHE A 36 7.64 1.28 -41.39
N PRO A 37 8.21 0.06 -41.38
CA PRO A 37 9.63 -0.26 -41.21
C PRO A 37 10.45 -0.29 -42.51
N ARG A 38 9.80 -0.28 -43.68
CA ARG A 38 10.44 -0.53 -44.97
C ARG A 38 11.54 0.48 -45.29
N GLU A 39 11.27 1.77 -45.06
CA GLU A 39 12.25 2.86 -45.23
C GLU A 39 13.57 2.56 -44.51
N VAL A 40 13.48 2.07 -43.27
CA VAL A 40 14.65 1.76 -42.43
C VAL A 40 15.33 0.47 -42.85
N LEU A 41 14.56 -0.55 -43.24
CA LEU A 41 15.09 -1.84 -43.67
C LEU A 41 15.84 -1.75 -45.01
N ASP A 42 15.40 -0.89 -45.91
CA ASP A 42 16.03 -0.69 -47.22
C ASP A 42 17.28 0.22 -47.15
N MET A 43 17.51 0.90 -46.02
CA MET A 43 18.71 1.72 -45.80
C MET A 43 19.95 0.87 -45.49
N SER A 44 21.11 1.28 -46.02
CA SER A 44 22.38 0.73 -45.57
C SER A 44 22.65 1.12 -44.10
N ALA A 45 23.34 0.25 -43.37
CA ALA A 45 23.68 0.51 -41.97
C ALA A 45 24.44 1.84 -41.78
N SER A 46 25.39 2.15 -42.68
CA SER A 46 26.15 3.42 -42.62
C SER A 46 25.26 4.63 -42.80
N ARG A 47 24.30 4.59 -43.75
CA ARG A 47 23.34 5.67 -43.98
C ARG A 47 22.41 5.86 -42.79
N TYR A 48 21.90 4.77 -42.21
CA TYR A 48 21.09 4.81 -41.01
C TYR A 48 21.84 5.48 -39.84
N TRP A 49 23.06 5.04 -39.55
CA TRP A 49 23.87 5.60 -38.46
C TRP A 49 24.20 7.08 -38.65
N VAL A 50 24.56 7.51 -39.86
CA VAL A 50 24.80 8.93 -40.16
C VAL A 50 23.54 9.78 -39.95
N ARG A 51 22.37 9.31 -40.42
CA ARG A 51 21.09 10.00 -40.20
C ARG A 51 20.80 10.12 -38.70
N GLN A 52 20.94 9.04 -37.93
CA GLN A 52 20.72 9.06 -36.48
C GLN A 52 21.65 10.04 -35.76
N ILE A 53 22.95 9.99 -36.04
CA ILE A 53 23.92 10.91 -35.43
C ILE A 53 23.53 12.37 -35.70
N LEU A 54 23.20 12.71 -36.95
CA LEU A 54 22.81 14.07 -37.32
C LEU A 54 21.50 14.51 -36.65
N MET A 55 20.52 13.61 -36.54
CA MET A 55 19.27 13.87 -35.81
C MET A 55 19.51 14.18 -34.33
N TYR A 56 20.35 13.39 -33.64
CA TYR A 56 20.71 13.64 -32.25
C TYR A 56 21.54 14.92 -32.06
N LEU A 57 22.27 15.36 -33.09
CA LEU A 57 22.97 16.64 -33.12
C LEU A 57 22.06 17.84 -33.43
N GLY A 58 20.77 17.61 -33.71
CA GLY A 58 19.78 18.65 -33.94
C GLY A 58 19.63 19.10 -35.39
N ALA A 59 20.05 18.28 -36.36
CA ALA A 59 19.79 18.55 -37.77
C ALA A 59 18.26 18.53 -38.07
N PRO A 60 17.77 19.34 -39.02
CA PRO A 60 16.34 19.41 -39.35
C PRO A 60 15.76 18.07 -39.80
N ASN A 61 14.56 17.70 -39.30
CA ASN A 61 13.90 16.44 -39.64
C ASN A 61 13.64 16.30 -41.15
N GLU A 62 13.41 17.43 -41.83
CA GLU A 62 13.15 17.50 -43.28
C GLU A 62 14.30 16.92 -44.11
N TRP A 63 15.52 16.86 -43.57
CA TRP A 63 16.69 16.26 -44.24
C TRP A 63 16.61 14.73 -44.31
N PHE A 64 15.76 14.14 -43.47
CA PHE A 64 15.69 12.70 -43.27
C PHE A 64 14.32 12.13 -43.63
N THR A 65 13.26 12.96 -43.70
CA THR A 65 11.90 12.54 -44.03
C THR A 65 11.70 12.31 -45.52
N GLU A 66 11.01 11.21 -45.84
CA GLU A 66 10.56 10.89 -47.20
C GLU A 66 9.04 11.13 -47.33
N PRO A 67 8.48 11.33 -48.55
CA PRO A 67 7.04 11.44 -48.74
C PRO A 67 6.32 10.19 -48.24
N GLU A 68 5.15 10.36 -47.60
CA GLU A 68 4.38 9.22 -47.10
C GLU A 68 3.78 8.43 -48.28
N GLU A 69 4.07 7.15 -48.33
CA GLU A 69 3.51 6.23 -49.31
C GLU A 69 2.08 5.84 -48.92
N ALA A 70 1.22 5.62 -49.92
CA ALA A 70 -0.14 5.17 -49.70
C ALA A 70 -0.13 3.79 -49.03
N ARG A 71 -0.56 3.74 -47.76
CA ARG A 71 -0.65 2.48 -47.03
C ARG A 71 -1.74 1.60 -47.66
N PRO A 72 -1.51 0.28 -47.75
CA PRO A 72 -2.57 -0.65 -48.12
C PRO A 72 -3.78 -0.46 -47.21
N GLN A 73 -4.99 -0.59 -47.77
CA GLN A 73 -6.18 -0.56 -46.94
C GLN A 73 -6.11 -1.68 -45.89
N LEU A 74 -6.38 -1.34 -44.64
CA LEU A 74 -6.52 -2.32 -43.57
C LEU A 74 -7.73 -3.21 -43.89
N ASP A 75 -7.47 -4.45 -44.30
CA ASP A 75 -8.49 -5.50 -44.49
C ASP A 75 -8.78 -6.26 -43.18
N GLU A 76 -8.26 -5.77 -42.06
CA GLU A 76 -8.56 -6.33 -40.74
C GLU A 76 -9.97 -5.94 -40.30
N ARG A 77 -10.85 -6.94 -40.23
CA ARG A 77 -12.17 -6.77 -39.62
C ARG A 77 -11.99 -6.52 -38.13
N LEU A 78 -12.17 -5.27 -37.71
CA LEU A 78 -12.13 -4.87 -36.29
C LEU A 78 -13.15 -5.70 -35.49
N LYS A 79 -12.65 -6.59 -34.64
CA LYS A 79 -13.50 -7.31 -33.68
C LYS A 79 -13.86 -6.37 -32.54
N LEU A 80 -14.92 -5.60 -32.74
CA LEU A 80 -15.43 -4.68 -31.73
C LEU A 80 -15.98 -5.46 -30.53
N ARG A 81 -15.58 -5.06 -29.33
CA ARG A 81 -16.16 -5.56 -28.08
C ARG A 81 -17.35 -4.69 -27.72
N VAL A 82 -18.55 -5.26 -27.73
CA VAL A 82 -19.76 -4.57 -27.26
C VAL A 82 -19.65 -4.39 -25.75
N LEU A 83 -19.66 -3.14 -25.29
CA LEU A 83 -19.71 -2.80 -23.88
C LEU A 83 -21.14 -2.99 -23.36
N GLN A 84 -21.28 -3.67 -22.23
CA GLN A 84 -22.56 -3.87 -21.56
C GLN A 84 -22.78 -2.75 -20.53
N PRO A 85 -24.03 -2.37 -20.25
CA PRO A 85 -24.33 -1.45 -19.16
C PRO A 85 -23.80 -2.01 -17.83
N ALA A 86 -23.29 -1.12 -16.99
CA ALA A 86 -22.87 -1.48 -15.64
C ALA A 86 -24.10 -1.91 -14.80
N THR A 87 -23.92 -2.91 -13.94
CA THR A 87 -24.90 -3.28 -12.92
C THR A 87 -24.69 -2.46 -11.65
N ASP A 88 -25.71 -2.37 -10.79
CA ASP A 88 -25.70 -1.56 -9.56
C ASP A 88 -24.50 -1.83 -8.63
N GLY A 89 -23.95 -3.05 -8.64
CA GLY A 89 -22.79 -3.44 -7.83
C GLY A 89 -21.42 -3.19 -8.47
N THR A 90 -21.36 -2.70 -9.71
CA THR A 90 -20.10 -2.63 -10.48
C THR A 90 -19.06 -1.74 -9.79
N LEU A 91 -19.45 -0.55 -9.33
CA LEU A 91 -18.54 0.38 -8.67
C LEU A 91 -17.99 -0.19 -7.34
N ARG A 92 -18.84 -0.86 -6.56
CA ARG A 92 -18.42 -1.55 -5.34
C ARG A 92 -17.43 -2.68 -5.66
N GLY A 93 -17.72 -3.49 -6.68
CA GLY A 93 -16.81 -4.55 -7.12
C GLY A 93 -15.45 -4.02 -7.59
N ILE A 94 -15.42 -2.87 -8.29
CA ILE A 94 -14.15 -2.21 -8.66
C ILE A 94 -13.39 -1.77 -7.40
N PHE A 95 -14.07 -1.15 -6.43
CA PHE A 95 -13.44 -0.73 -5.17
C PHE A 95 -12.88 -1.92 -4.40
N ASP A 96 -13.66 -2.99 -4.24
CA ASP A 96 -13.25 -4.19 -3.52
C ASP A 96 -12.05 -4.86 -4.20
N ASN A 97 -12.03 -4.91 -5.54
CA ASN A 97 -10.89 -5.39 -6.30
C ASN A 97 -9.64 -4.55 -6.06
N LEU A 98 -9.76 -3.21 -6.06
CA LEU A 98 -8.64 -2.32 -5.74
C LEU A 98 -8.11 -2.55 -4.31
N VAL A 99 -9.01 -2.67 -3.33
CA VAL A 99 -8.66 -2.94 -1.93
C VAL A 99 -7.94 -4.29 -1.79
N ALA A 100 -8.38 -5.32 -2.53
CA ALA A 100 -7.79 -6.66 -2.49
C ALA A 100 -6.43 -6.78 -3.21
N LEU A 101 -6.01 -5.78 -4.01
CA LEU A 101 -4.72 -5.81 -4.70
C LEU A 101 -3.56 -5.94 -3.71
N LYS A 102 -2.64 -6.87 -4.00
CA LYS A 102 -1.43 -7.16 -3.20
C LYS A 102 -0.20 -6.35 -3.63
N ALA A 103 -0.41 -5.34 -4.46
CA ALA A 103 0.63 -4.47 -4.99
C ALA A 103 0.31 -3.00 -4.67
N ASN A 104 1.34 -2.16 -4.67
CA ASN A 104 1.16 -0.72 -4.54
C ASN A 104 0.33 -0.18 -5.70
N TRP A 105 -0.62 0.71 -5.40
CA TRP A 105 -1.46 1.30 -6.44
C TRP A 105 -0.66 2.23 -7.37
N THR A 106 -1.04 2.24 -8.65
CA THR A 106 -0.66 3.32 -9.57
C THR A 106 -1.37 4.62 -9.18
N ASN A 107 -0.93 5.75 -9.73
CA ASN A 107 -1.58 7.04 -9.50
C ASN A 107 -3.07 7.01 -9.87
N ASP A 108 -3.41 6.37 -10.99
CA ASP A 108 -4.79 6.24 -11.47
C ASP A 108 -5.63 5.35 -10.54
N GLN A 109 -5.07 4.22 -10.09
CA GLN A 109 -5.75 3.34 -9.13
C GLN A 109 -6.03 4.06 -7.81
N ALA A 110 -5.08 4.87 -7.32
CA ALA A 110 -5.27 5.68 -6.13
C ALA A 110 -6.33 6.78 -6.33
N ALA A 111 -6.36 7.41 -7.51
CA ALA A 111 -7.38 8.40 -7.86
C ALA A 111 -8.78 7.76 -7.96
N HIS A 112 -8.88 6.58 -8.58
CA HIS A 112 -10.13 5.81 -8.64
C HIS A 112 -10.62 5.42 -7.25
N ALA A 113 -9.75 4.89 -6.39
CA ALA A 113 -10.13 4.56 -5.02
C ALA A 113 -10.63 5.79 -4.25
N GLN A 114 -9.96 6.94 -4.40
CA GLN A 114 -10.39 8.20 -3.79
C GLN A 114 -11.78 8.64 -4.29
N HIS A 115 -12.03 8.55 -5.59
CA HIS A 115 -13.32 8.86 -6.17
C HIS A 115 -14.42 7.91 -5.66
N LEU A 116 -14.12 6.61 -5.60
CA LEU A 116 -15.06 5.57 -5.19
C LEU A 116 -15.43 5.66 -3.70
N VAL A 117 -14.54 6.13 -2.83
CA VAL A 117 -14.88 6.42 -1.42
C VAL A 117 -16.04 7.41 -1.32
N ALA A 118 -16.01 8.48 -2.11
CA ALA A 118 -17.08 9.47 -2.14
C ALA A 118 -18.32 8.94 -2.85
N ALA A 119 -18.16 8.34 -4.03
CA ALA A 119 -19.27 7.86 -4.85
C ALA A 119 -20.08 6.74 -4.18
N LEU A 120 -19.43 5.87 -3.40
CA LEU A 120 -20.06 4.77 -2.66
C LEU A 120 -20.43 5.14 -1.22
N ALA A 121 -20.23 6.39 -0.81
CA ALA A 121 -20.41 6.85 0.57
C ALA A 121 -19.78 5.88 1.60
N VAL A 122 -18.50 5.53 1.40
CA VAL A 122 -17.80 4.58 2.29
C VAL A 122 -17.69 5.15 3.69
N GLU A 123 -18.38 4.55 4.65
CA GLU A 123 -18.39 5.01 6.05
C GLU A 123 -17.18 4.52 6.85
N ARG A 124 -16.59 3.39 6.45
CA ARG A 124 -15.52 2.72 7.18
C ARG A 124 -14.44 2.12 6.29
N LEU A 125 -13.18 2.32 6.68
CA LEU A 125 -11.99 1.71 6.07
C LEU A 125 -11.26 0.81 7.07
N GLU A 126 -11.31 -0.50 6.85
CA GLU A 126 -10.61 -1.47 7.70
C GLU A 126 -9.29 -1.89 7.05
N LEU A 127 -8.16 -1.54 7.68
CA LEU A 127 -6.84 -1.77 7.09
C LEU A 127 -6.53 -3.26 6.89
N SER A 128 -7.14 -4.14 7.69
CA SER A 128 -6.98 -5.60 7.60
C SER A 128 -7.48 -6.20 6.29
N VAL A 129 -8.41 -5.53 5.60
CA VAL A 129 -9.00 -6.01 4.34
C VAL A 129 -8.11 -5.66 3.14
N PHE A 130 -7.22 -4.68 3.29
CA PHE A 130 -6.33 -4.27 2.20
C PHE A 130 -5.26 -5.34 1.92
N GLY A 131 -5.21 -5.81 0.68
CA GLY A 131 -4.18 -6.74 0.21
C GLY A 131 -2.77 -6.15 0.29
N PHE A 132 -2.67 -4.82 0.21
CA PHE A 132 -1.44 -4.06 0.43
C PHE A 132 -1.69 -2.85 1.34
N LYS A 133 -1.30 -2.97 2.61
CA LYS A 133 -1.65 -1.99 3.67
C LYS A 133 -1.24 -0.55 3.36
N VAL A 134 -0.15 -0.32 2.61
CA VAL A 134 0.29 1.04 2.24
C VAL A 134 -0.78 1.80 1.43
N ASN A 135 -1.54 1.08 0.59
CA ASN A 135 -2.65 1.67 -0.17
C ASN A 135 -3.75 2.14 0.79
N GLY A 136 -4.12 1.28 1.75
CA GLY A 136 -5.12 1.59 2.77
C GLY A 136 -4.71 2.78 3.65
N ILE A 137 -3.45 2.84 4.08
CA ILE A 137 -2.93 3.98 4.85
C ILE A 137 -3.03 5.28 4.04
N SER A 138 -2.60 5.26 2.78
CA SER A 138 -2.68 6.43 1.89
C SER A 138 -4.12 6.90 1.68
N LEU A 139 -5.05 5.96 1.51
CA LEU A 139 -6.47 6.26 1.34
C LEU A 139 -7.08 6.83 2.63
N ILE A 140 -6.79 6.23 3.80
CA ILE A 140 -7.24 6.71 5.10
C ILE A 140 -6.73 8.13 5.37
N ALA A 141 -5.45 8.40 5.08
CA ALA A 141 -4.86 9.72 5.29
C ALA A 141 -5.54 10.82 4.47
N LYS A 142 -6.01 10.50 3.25
CA LYS A 142 -6.76 11.42 2.37
C LYS A 142 -8.23 11.57 2.78
N ASN A 143 -8.76 10.69 3.63
CA ASN A 143 -10.16 10.68 4.05
C ASN A 143 -10.30 10.73 5.59
N PRO A 144 -9.85 11.81 6.26
CA PRO A 144 -9.76 11.88 7.72
C PRO A 144 -11.12 11.89 8.46
N THR A 145 -12.22 12.07 7.72
CA THR A 145 -13.61 12.02 8.21
C THR A 145 -14.20 10.62 8.17
N VAL A 146 -13.63 9.71 7.37
CA VAL A 146 -14.08 8.33 7.26
C VAL A 146 -13.55 7.54 8.45
N ALA A 147 -14.42 6.77 9.11
CA ALA A 147 -14.00 5.94 10.23
C ALA A 147 -13.00 4.89 9.75
N HIS A 148 -11.99 4.56 10.55
CA HIS A 148 -10.99 3.57 10.16
C HIS A 148 -10.54 2.71 11.34
N VAL A 149 -10.07 1.52 11.01
CA VAL A 149 -9.56 0.55 11.99
C VAL A 149 -8.14 0.14 11.60
N ILE A 150 -7.21 0.35 12.53
CA ILE A 150 -5.81 -0.04 12.43
C ILE A 150 -5.45 -0.82 13.70
N THR A 151 -4.91 -2.02 13.55
CA THR A 151 -4.67 -2.96 14.67
C THR A 151 -3.19 -3.11 15.06
N ASP A 152 -2.28 -2.53 14.27
CA ASP A 152 -0.83 -2.65 14.40
C ASP A 152 -0.21 -1.27 14.62
N ALA A 153 0.71 -1.14 15.58
CA ALA A 153 1.25 0.17 15.91
C ALA A 153 2.18 0.69 14.80
N THR A 154 2.83 -0.20 14.05
CA THR A 154 3.61 0.18 12.86
C THR A 154 2.71 0.80 11.79
N ASP A 155 1.49 0.30 11.62
CA ASP A 155 0.54 0.90 10.68
C ASP A 155 0.03 2.26 11.16
N VAL A 156 -0.11 2.48 12.47
CA VAL A 156 -0.37 3.83 13.01
C VAL A 156 0.81 4.77 12.78
N LEU A 157 2.05 4.27 12.90
CA LEU A 157 3.27 5.00 12.54
C LEU A 157 3.28 5.38 11.05
N ARG A 158 2.85 4.47 10.16
CA ARG A 158 2.66 4.74 8.72
C ARG A 158 1.61 5.81 8.47
N LEU A 159 0.49 5.77 9.19
CA LEU A 159 -0.54 6.81 9.10
C LEU A 159 0.03 8.18 9.52
N ALA A 160 0.79 8.25 10.60
CA ALA A 160 1.44 9.48 11.02
C ALA A 160 2.45 10.01 9.98
N ALA A 161 3.17 9.11 9.30
CA ALA A 161 4.06 9.46 8.19
C ALA A 161 3.27 10.01 7.00
N ALA A 162 2.18 9.35 6.60
CA ALA A 162 1.30 9.80 5.52
C ALA A 162 0.67 11.17 5.81
N LEU A 163 0.18 11.39 7.03
CA LEU A 163 -0.34 12.69 7.47
C LEU A 163 0.74 13.79 7.49
N SER A 164 2.01 13.42 7.56
CA SER A 164 3.16 14.32 7.47
C SER A 164 3.70 14.45 6.03
N GLU A 165 3.01 13.89 5.04
CA GLU A 165 3.44 13.88 3.64
C GLU A 165 4.83 13.24 3.46
N GLN A 166 5.11 12.19 4.24
CA GLN A 166 6.36 11.42 4.21
C GLN A 166 6.15 10.01 3.63
N ASP A 167 7.25 9.30 3.37
CA ASP A 167 7.24 7.92 2.90
C ASP A 167 6.49 6.97 3.84
N VAL A 168 5.37 6.44 3.36
CA VAL A 168 4.48 5.49 4.08
C VAL A 168 5.11 4.10 4.20
N THR A 169 6.12 3.77 3.38
CA THR A 169 6.81 2.48 3.47
C THR A 169 7.77 2.41 4.65
N LEU A 170 8.10 3.56 5.27
CA LEU A 170 9.05 3.72 6.36
C LEU A 170 10.45 3.21 6.01
N ARG A 171 10.83 3.27 4.73
CA ARG A 171 12.17 2.89 4.27
C ARG A 171 13.14 4.05 4.42
N GLU A 172 12.63 5.27 4.27
CA GLU A 172 13.39 6.48 4.44
C GLU A 172 13.23 7.09 5.85
N ASN A 173 14.08 8.07 6.16
CA ASN A 173 13.98 8.81 7.40
C ASN A 173 12.73 9.72 7.39
N VAL A 174 11.77 9.43 8.27
CA VAL A 174 10.51 10.17 8.36
C VAL A 174 10.64 11.42 9.22
N LYS A 175 10.26 12.58 8.69
CA LYS A 175 10.12 13.84 9.44
C LYS A 175 8.64 14.10 9.76
N PHE A 176 8.23 13.86 11.00
CA PHE A 176 6.86 14.13 11.42
C PHE A 176 6.57 15.63 11.55
N LYS A 177 5.41 16.06 11.07
CA LYS A 177 4.93 17.42 11.28
C LYS A 177 4.45 17.63 12.71
N ARG A 178 4.23 18.89 13.10
CA ARG A 178 3.49 19.21 14.33
C ARG A 178 2.01 18.88 14.12
N PHE A 179 1.52 17.87 14.83
CA PHE A 179 0.11 17.46 14.78
C PHE A 179 -0.78 18.42 15.58
N LYS A 180 -2.00 18.66 15.08
CA LYS A 180 -3.05 19.37 15.82
C LYS A 180 -3.51 18.51 17.00
N ARG A 181 -4.10 19.12 18.04
CA ARG A 181 -4.60 18.42 19.24
C ARG A 181 -5.55 17.26 18.89
N ALA A 182 -6.43 17.45 17.89
CA ALA A 182 -7.35 16.42 17.42
C ALA A 182 -6.61 15.22 16.81
N ASP A 183 -5.61 15.47 15.95
CA ASP A 183 -4.82 14.41 15.31
C ASP A 183 -3.97 13.66 16.32
N ARG A 184 -3.38 14.35 17.30
CA ARG A 184 -2.66 13.72 18.41
C ARG A 184 -3.55 12.74 19.16
N ARG A 185 -4.76 13.18 19.54
CA ARG A 185 -5.73 12.34 20.25
C ARG A 185 -6.14 11.13 19.41
N LYS A 186 -6.39 11.30 18.10
CA LYS A 186 -6.73 10.19 17.20
C LYS A 186 -5.60 9.17 17.08
N LEU A 187 -4.37 9.62 16.85
CA LEU A 187 -3.19 8.75 16.73
C LEU A 187 -2.90 8.00 18.03
N LEU A 188 -2.97 8.68 19.18
CA LEU A 188 -2.77 8.05 20.48
C LEU A 188 -3.88 7.04 20.81
N ALA A 189 -5.14 7.35 20.50
CA ALA A 189 -6.25 6.40 20.65
C ALA A 189 -6.06 5.17 19.75
N ALA A 190 -5.59 5.37 18.51
CA ALA A 190 -5.28 4.27 17.62
C ALA A 190 -4.15 3.39 18.19
N LEU A 191 -3.06 3.99 18.70
CA LEU A 191 -1.98 3.24 19.36
C LEU A 191 -2.48 2.46 20.58
N GLU A 192 -3.30 3.08 21.43
CA GLU A 192 -3.88 2.45 22.62
C GLU A 192 -4.73 1.22 22.27
N ALA A 193 -5.34 1.18 21.09
CA ALA A 193 -6.17 0.07 20.61
C ALA A 193 -5.37 -1.05 19.91
N THR A 194 -4.06 -0.92 19.73
CA THR A 194 -3.24 -1.92 19.02
C THR A 194 -2.96 -3.16 19.88
N ASN A 195 -2.72 -4.28 19.19
CA ASN A 195 -2.54 -5.59 19.84
C ASN A 195 -1.14 -5.75 20.46
N ASN A 196 -0.08 -5.42 19.70
CA ASN A 196 1.32 -5.71 20.06
C ASN A 196 2.16 -4.44 20.30
N LEU A 197 1.55 -3.41 20.90
CA LEU A 197 2.14 -2.08 21.05
C LEU A 197 3.61 -2.07 21.52
N VAL A 198 3.95 -2.86 22.55
CA VAL A 198 5.33 -2.93 23.08
C VAL A 198 6.31 -3.48 22.04
N ASP A 199 5.95 -4.59 21.37
CA ASP A 199 6.83 -5.26 20.41
C ASP A 199 7.04 -4.38 19.17
N ASP A 200 5.95 -3.82 18.64
CA ASP A 200 5.96 -2.94 17.47
C ASP A 200 6.78 -1.67 17.73
N VAL A 201 6.61 -1.07 18.91
CA VAL A 201 7.38 0.12 19.32
C VAL A 201 8.86 -0.20 19.49
N ALA A 202 9.19 -1.32 20.15
CA ALA A 202 10.57 -1.73 20.36
C ALA A 202 11.29 -2.03 19.03
N GLN A 203 10.60 -2.66 18.07
CA GLN A 203 11.16 -2.97 16.76
C GLN A 203 11.55 -1.71 15.96
N ARG A 204 10.87 -0.58 16.20
CA ARG A 204 11.10 0.70 15.50
C ARG A 204 11.35 1.85 16.47
N ALA A 205 12.10 1.59 17.54
CA ALA A 205 12.30 2.48 18.68
C ALA A 205 12.59 3.95 18.29
N GLU A 206 13.55 4.18 17.39
CA GLU A 206 13.96 5.54 17.01
C GLU A 206 12.89 6.31 16.23
N LEU A 207 12.11 5.64 15.38
CA LEU A 207 10.98 6.27 14.68
C LEU A 207 9.85 6.59 15.65
N PHE A 208 9.57 5.71 16.61
CA PHE A 208 8.56 5.95 17.63
C PHE A 208 8.97 7.06 18.60
N LYS A 209 10.25 7.18 18.99
CA LYS A 209 10.74 8.35 19.75
C LYS A 209 10.46 9.66 19.00
N LYS A 210 10.75 9.71 17.70
CA LYS A 210 10.44 10.88 16.84
C LYS A 210 8.94 11.18 16.79
N LEU A 211 8.10 10.16 16.65
CA LEU A 211 6.65 10.32 16.65
C LEU A 211 6.14 10.81 18.01
N PHE A 212 6.53 10.17 19.10
CA PHE A 212 6.10 10.54 20.45
C PHE A 212 6.53 11.95 20.85
N ALA A 213 7.69 12.41 20.39
CA ALA A 213 8.10 13.80 20.54
C ALA A 213 7.12 14.81 19.91
N GLN A 214 6.33 14.40 18.89
CA GLN A 214 5.27 15.23 18.30
C GLN A 214 3.87 14.98 18.88
N LEU A 215 3.63 13.79 19.44
CA LEU A 215 2.32 13.41 19.99
C LEU A 215 2.14 13.83 21.46
N HIS A 216 3.22 13.90 22.23
CA HIS A 216 3.23 14.16 23.67
C HIS A 216 2.26 13.25 24.45
N PRO A 217 2.49 11.92 24.49
CA PRO A 217 1.58 10.99 25.16
C PRO A 217 1.24 11.34 26.61
N GLY A 218 2.19 11.94 27.34
CA GLY A 218 2.02 12.31 28.75
C GLY A 218 0.92 13.35 29.01
N ASP A 219 0.50 14.11 27.99
CA ASP A 219 -0.55 15.11 28.10
C ASP A 219 -1.97 14.51 27.99
N TYR A 220 -2.08 13.19 27.79
CA TYR A 220 -3.34 12.48 27.53
C TYR A 220 -3.48 11.24 28.44
N GLY A 221 -4.73 10.84 28.72
CA GLY A 221 -5.06 9.67 29.55
C GLY A 221 -5.03 8.33 28.81
N PHE A 222 -3.98 8.07 28.02
CA PHE A 222 -3.78 6.80 27.32
C PHE A 222 -2.70 5.98 28.04
N GLU A 223 -3.10 5.21 29.04
CA GLU A 223 -2.19 4.58 30.00
C GLU A 223 -1.26 3.54 29.38
N ARG A 224 -1.73 2.69 28.45
CA ARG A 224 -0.84 1.71 27.80
C ARG A 224 0.20 2.43 26.96
N VAL A 225 -0.20 3.43 26.17
CA VAL A 225 0.73 4.23 25.37
C VAL A 225 1.72 4.98 26.25
N LYS A 226 1.27 5.58 27.36
CA LYS A 226 2.14 6.28 28.32
C LYS A 226 3.17 5.34 28.93
N HIS A 227 2.77 4.15 29.35
CA HIS A 227 3.68 3.13 29.87
C HIS A 227 4.74 2.73 28.82
N VAL A 228 4.32 2.52 27.57
CA VAL A 228 5.25 2.18 26.48
C VAL A 228 6.18 3.34 26.15
N TYR A 229 5.67 4.57 26.13
CA TYR A 229 6.45 5.79 25.96
C TYR A 229 7.53 5.92 27.04
N ASP A 230 7.17 5.83 28.32
CA ASP A 230 8.11 5.94 29.42
C ASP A 230 9.17 4.83 29.37
N GLY A 231 8.74 3.59 29.10
CA GLY A 231 9.64 2.45 28.97
C GLY A 231 10.60 2.60 27.80
N LEU A 232 10.17 3.19 26.69
CA LEU A 232 10.99 3.40 25.49
C LEU A 232 12.15 4.35 25.78
N TYR A 233 11.90 5.43 26.52
CA TYR A 233 12.92 6.42 26.87
C TYR A 233 13.83 5.95 28.00
N LYS A 234 13.31 5.14 28.93
CA LYS A 234 14.12 4.52 30.01
C LYS A 234 14.92 3.30 29.55
N GLY A 235 14.67 2.78 28.35
CA GLY A 235 15.29 1.56 27.85
C GLY A 235 14.82 0.28 28.58
N THR A 236 13.64 0.31 29.19
CA THR A 236 13.10 -0.79 30.00
C THR A 236 12.03 -1.61 29.28
N LEU A 237 11.76 -1.33 28.00
CA LEU A 237 10.83 -2.13 27.21
C LEU A 237 11.38 -3.54 26.99
N LEU A 238 10.69 -4.51 27.59
CA LEU A 238 10.92 -5.92 27.33
C LEU A 238 9.90 -6.42 26.32
N THR A 239 10.39 -6.77 25.12
CA THR A 239 9.58 -7.45 24.11
C THR A 239 9.12 -8.80 24.60
N TYR A 240 8.06 -9.32 23.99
CA TYR A 240 7.57 -10.67 24.26
C TYR A 240 8.70 -11.71 24.18
N SER A 241 9.49 -11.67 23.10
CA SER A 241 10.65 -12.55 22.93
C SER A 241 11.68 -12.38 24.06
N ALA A 242 12.00 -11.15 24.47
CA ALA A 242 12.93 -10.91 25.57
C ALA A 242 12.41 -11.47 26.90
N LYS A 243 11.10 -11.36 27.18
CA LYS A 243 10.47 -11.96 28.37
C LYS A 243 10.55 -13.48 28.33
N VAL A 244 10.27 -14.10 27.18
CA VAL A 244 10.38 -15.56 27.01
C VAL A 244 11.82 -16.01 27.24
N GLU A 245 12.81 -15.37 26.61
CA GLU A 245 14.23 -15.73 26.78
C GLU A 245 14.71 -15.56 28.23
N ALA A 246 14.28 -14.50 28.91
CA ALA A 246 14.61 -14.29 30.32
C ALA A 246 14.05 -15.42 31.20
N ALA A 247 12.79 -15.80 30.99
CA ALA A 247 12.16 -16.89 31.73
C ALA A 247 12.79 -18.26 31.42
N LEU A 248 13.18 -18.52 30.17
CA LEU A 248 13.93 -19.71 29.77
C LEU A 248 15.28 -19.81 30.49
N ARG A 249 16.05 -18.71 30.54
CA ARG A 249 17.34 -18.66 31.25
C ARG A 249 17.18 -18.86 32.76
N ALA A 250 16.14 -18.28 33.33
CA ALA A 250 15.81 -18.45 34.75
C ALA A 250 15.21 -19.83 35.08
N LYS A 251 14.91 -20.66 34.07
CA LYS A 251 14.13 -21.90 34.21
C LYS A 251 12.82 -21.68 34.95
N ASP A 252 12.17 -20.54 34.69
CA ASP A 252 10.91 -20.18 35.29
C ASP A 252 9.74 -20.80 34.53
N ALA A 253 8.92 -21.58 35.24
CA ALA A 253 7.74 -22.24 34.68
C ALA A 253 6.64 -21.26 34.24
N ALA A 254 6.66 -20.00 34.71
CA ALA A 254 5.75 -18.94 34.24
C ALA A 254 5.86 -18.67 32.73
N VAL A 255 6.94 -19.13 32.09
CA VAL A 255 7.09 -19.08 30.63
C VAL A 255 5.93 -19.77 29.88
N PHE A 256 5.32 -20.80 30.47
CA PHE A 256 4.22 -21.53 29.84
C PHE A 256 2.94 -20.70 29.75
N ASP A 257 2.64 -19.88 30.76
CA ASP A 257 1.48 -18.99 30.75
C ASP A 257 1.67 -17.90 29.69
N LEU A 258 2.88 -17.35 29.61
CA LEU A 258 3.24 -16.38 28.59
C LEU A 258 3.11 -16.98 27.18
N LEU A 259 3.68 -18.16 26.95
CA LEU A 259 3.64 -18.84 25.65
C LEU A 259 2.23 -19.30 25.24
N SER A 260 1.36 -19.59 26.21
CA SER A 260 -0.03 -19.95 25.94
C SER A 260 -0.83 -18.80 25.30
N THR A 261 -0.39 -17.55 25.46
CA THR A 261 -1.00 -16.38 24.78
C THR A 261 -0.70 -16.34 23.27
N ARG A 262 0.40 -16.97 22.82
CA ARG A 262 0.79 -17.07 21.40
C ARG A 262 1.12 -18.53 21.05
N PRO A 263 0.11 -19.38 20.81
CA PRO A 263 0.29 -20.83 20.60
C PRO A 263 1.26 -21.19 19.47
N GLY A 264 1.32 -20.38 18.41
CA GLY A 264 2.27 -20.58 17.31
C GLY A 264 3.73 -20.43 17.75
N ASP A 265 4.03 -19.47 18.63
CA ASP A 265 5.37 -19.30 19.19
C ASP A 265 5.71 -20.40 20.19
N PHE A 266 4.72 -20.88 20.94
CA PHE A 266 4.87 -22.06 21.80
C PHE A 266 5.28 -23.27 20.94
N ALA A 267 4.53 -23.59 19.89
CA ALA A 267 4.82 -24.71 19.01
C ALA A 267 6.24 -24.66 18.42
N ARG A 268 6.64 -23.48 17.90
CA ARG A 268 8.00 -23.28 17.33
C ARG A 268 9.11 -23.50 18.35
N ARG A 269 8.86 -23.26 19.64
CA ARG A 269 9.84 -23.36 20.73
C ARG A 269 9.75 -24.66 21.52
N LEU A 270 8.83 -25.56 21.18
CA LEU A 270 8.53 -26.77 21.96
C LEU A 270 9.75 -27.67 22.19
N HIS A 271 10.57 -27.86 21.16
CA HIS A 271 11.79 -28.67 21.28
C HIS A 271 12.75 -28.09 22.32
N HIS A 272 12.97 -26.77 22.30
CA HIS A 272 13.82 -26.11 23.28
C HIS A 272 13.22 -26.15 24.68
N LEU A 273 11.90 -25.92 24.81
CA LEU A 273 11.19 -26.01 26.09
C LEU A 273 11.27 -27.42 26.68
N HIS A 274 11.18 -28.47 25.86
CA HIS A 274 11.39 -29.84 26.31
C HIS A 274 12.82 -30.07 26.81
N SER A 275 13.85 -29.51 26.15
CA SER A 275 15.22 -29.64 26.63
C SER A 275 15.47 -28.95 27.99
N VAL A 276 14.72 -27.89 28.31
CA VAL A 276 14.87 -27.12 29.55
C VAL A 276 13.97 -27.63 30.68
N PHE A 277 12.72 -28.00 30.38
CA PHE A 277 11.67 -28.32 31.36
C PHE A 277 11.15 -29.77 31.28
N GLY A 278 11.61 -30.56 30.31
CA GLY A 278 11.19 -31.95 30.10
C GLY A 278 9.69 -32.09 29.82
N GLN A 279 9.08 -33.11 30.42
CA GLN A 279 7.69 -33.49 30.17
C GLN A 279 6.66 -32.40 30.51
N LYS A 280 6.99 -31.51 31.46
CA LYS A 280 6.15 -30.36 31.82
C LYS A 280 5.85 -29.45 30.62
N ALA A 281 6.81 -29.30 29.71
CA ALA A 281 6.60 -28.50 28.49
C ALA A 281 5.56 -29.12 27.56
N VAL A 282 5.56 -30.44 27.42
CA VAL A 282 4.63 -31.19 26.56
C VAL A 282 3.22 -31.16 27.15
N GLU A 283 3.10 -31.29 28.47
CA GLU A 283 1.83 -31.18 29.18
C GLU A 283 1.22 -29.78 29.05
N ALA A 284 2.02 -28.74 29.27
CA ALA A 284 1.59 -27.35 29.13
C ALA A 284 1.13 -27.04 27.68
N PHE A 285 1.91 -27.48 26.68
CA PHE A 285 1.54 -27.31 25.27
C PHE A 285 0.24 -28.05 24.93
N SER A 286 0.08 -29.29 25.41
CA SER A 286 -1.13 -30.09 25.21
C SER A 286 -2.38 -29.42 25.79
N LYS A 287 -2.26 -28.79 26.96
CA LYS A 287 -3.35 -28.01 27.57
C LYS A 287 -3.70 -26.78 26.71
N CYS A 288 -2.70 -26.05 26.23
CA CYS A 288 -2.89 -24.90 25.33
C CYS A 288 -3.63 -25.31 24.03
N CYS A 289 -3.22 -26.40 23.38
CA CYS A 289 -3.88 -26.88 22.16
C CYS A 289 -5.35 -27.28 22.37
N ARG A 290 -5.68 -27.92 23.51
CA ARG A 290 -7.07 -28.27 23.84
C ARG A 290 -7.95 -27.04 24.04
N SER A 291 -7.40 -25.99 24.64
CA SER A 291 -8.08 -24.71 24.81
C SER A 291 -8.35 -24.04 23.46
N CYS A 292 -7.36 -24.03 22.55
CA CYS A 292 -7.48 -23.40 21.24
C CYS A 292 -8.48 -24.10 20.31
N ARG A 293 -8.68 -25.41 20.46
CA ARG A 293 -9.73 -26.16 19.73
C ARG A 293 -11.14 -25.80 20.16
N ARG A 294 -11.35 -25.38 21.41
CA ARG A 294 -12.69 -25.03 21.92
C ARG A 294 -13.13 -23.62 21.55
N SER A 295 -12.19 -22.72 21.25
CA SER A 295 -12.47 -21.34 20.83
C SER A 295 -12.62 -21.17 19.31
N CYS A 296 -12.46 -22.22 18.52
CA CYS A 296 -12.69 -22.24 17.07
C CYS A 296 -13.96 -23.00 16.66
N CYS A 297 -14.80 -23.42 17.61
CA CYS A 297 -16.11 -24.01 17.38
C CYS A 297 -17.22 -23.01 17.75
#